data_AF-A0A1V3PQP9-F1
#
_entry.id   AF-A0A1V3PQP9-F1
#
_cell.length_a   1.000
_cell.length_b   1.000
_cell.length_c   1.000
_cell.angle_alpha   90.00
_cell.angle_beta   90.00
_cell.angle_gamma   90.00
#
_symmetry.space_group_name_H-M   'P 1'
#
loop_
_entity.id
_entity.type
_entity.pdbx_description
1 polymer ?
#
loop_
_entity_poly.entity_id
_entity_poly.type
_entity_poly.pdbx_seq_one_letter_code
_entity_poly.pdbx_strand_id
1 'polypeptide(L)'
;MILHAETVESIFGYWPEFSDGRIEFFSFERPGIICLRISYIDSNIQKAAVVSLRFSGVTDLDLSELRSENIVDVLSISSESPTVVTIEGCYGLCGTFKCNAAEVAGVVPNHSFKADGFAAA
;
A
#
# COMPACT_ATOMS: atom_id res chain seq x y z
N MET A 1 4.83 3.09 -14.23
CA MET A 1 4.14 1.77 -14.29
C MET A 1 4.61 0.94 -13.11
N ILE A 2 3.69 0.31 -12.38
CA ILE A 2 4.01 -0.53 -11.22
C ILE A 2 4.21 -1.97 -11.71
N LEU A 3 5.37 -2.56 -11.45
CA LEU A 3 5.64 -3.95 -11.80
C LEU A 3 4.81 -4.87 -10.91
N HIS A 4 4.25 -5.93 -11.50
CA HIS A 4 3.43 -6.93 -10.79
C HIS A 4 2.11 -6.41 -10.22
N ALA A 5 1.62 -5.27 -10.70
CA ALA A 5 0.33 -4.69 -10.29
C ALA A 5 -0.84 -5.66 -10.51
N GLU A 6 -0.77 -6.50 -11.55
CA GLU A 6 -1.76 -7.51 -11.88
C GLU A 6 -2.01 -8.50 -10.73
N THR A 7 -1.05 -8.68 -9.82
CA THR A 7 -1.23 -9.56 -8.66
C THR A 7 -2.22 -8.97 -7.65
N VAL A 8 -2.20 -7.65 -7.44
CA VAL A 8 -3.18 -6.92 -6.62
C VAL A 8 -4.52 -6.85 -7.34
N GLU A 9 -4.50 -6.52 -8.64
CA GLU A 9 -5.70 -6.42 -9.46
C GLU A 9 -6.42 -7.78 -9.60
N SER A 10 -5.70 -8.91 -9.58
CA SER A 10 -6.33 -10.24 -9.58
C SER A 10 -7.19 -10.50 -8.34
N ILE A 11 -6.84 -9.86 -7.21
CA ILE A 11 -7.61 -9.94 -5.98
C ILE A 11 -8.75 -8.92 -6.06
N PHE A 12 -8.47 -7.64 -6.21
CA PHE A 12 -9.49 -6.60 -6.02
C PHE A 12 -10.29 -6.29 -7.30
N GLY A 13 -9.81 -6.67 -8.47
CA GLY A 13 -10.36 -6.28 -9.77
C GLY A 13 -9.87 -4.91 -10.26
N TYR A 14 -9.09 -4.21 -9.45
CA TYR A 14 -8.54 -2.88 -9.72
C TYR A 14 -7.30 -2.64 -8.84
N TRP A 15 -6.56 -1.56 -9.12
CA TRP A 15 -5.50 -1.06 -8.24
C TRP A 15 -6.12 -0.12 -7.19
N PRO A 16 -6.12 -0.47 -5.90
CA PRO A 16 -6.73 0.36 -4.87
C PRO A 16 -5.87 1.56 -4.50
N GLU A 17 -6.53 2.61 -4.02
CA GLU A 17 -5.87 3.77 -3.38
C GLU A 17 -5.40 3.45 -1.95
N PHE A 18 -5.75 2.28 -1.43
CA PHE A 18 -5.42 1.79 -0.10
C PHE A 18 -5.97 2.65 1.06
N SER A 19 -7.07 3.37 0.83
CA SER A 19 -7.78 4.12 1.88
C SER A 19 -8.19 3.23 3.04
N ASP A 20 -8.05 3.75 4.25
CA ASP A 20 -8.20 3.04 5.52
C ASP A 20 -7.22 1.86 5.72
N GLY A 21 -6.24 1.71 4.82
CA GLY A 21 -5.21 0.68 4.89
C GLY A 21 -4.23 0.93 6.03
N ARG A 22 -3.95 -0.09 6.83
CA ARG A 22 -2.94 -0.01 7.90
C ARG A 22 -1.57 -0.34 7.37
N ILE A 23 -0.60 0.55 7.56
CA ILE A 23 0.81 0.27 7.29
C ILE A 23 1.36 -0.63 8.41
N GLU A 24 1.62 -1.89 8.09
CA GLU A 24 2.16 -2.88 9.02
C GLU A 24 3.69 -2.85 9.09
N PHE A 25 4.31 -2.35 8.02
CA PHE A 25 5.76 -2.31 7.92
C PHE A 25 6.19 -1.18 6.99
N PHE A 26 7.16 -0.40 7.46
CA PHE A 26 7.84 0.61 6.67
C PHE A 26 9.34 0.54 6.99
N SER A 27 10.19 0.42 5.97
CA SER A 27 11.63 0.33 6.19
C SER A 27 12.46 0.91 5.05
N PHE A 28 13.61 1.45 5.41
CA PHE A 28 14.73 1.67 4.50
C PHE A 28 15.61 0.43 4.50
N GLU A 29 15.46 -0.46 3.53
CA GLU A 29 16.21 -1.73 3.49
C GLU A 29 17.71 -1.47 3.24
N ARG A 30 18.00 -0.54 2.33
CA ARG A 30 19.34 -0.05 2.00
C ARG A 30 19.21 1.31 1.30
N PRO A 31 20.30 2.08 1.12
CA PRO A 31 20.23 3.38 0.44
C PRO A 31 19.51 3.28 -0.91
N GLY A 32 18.51 4.15 -1.09
CA GLY A 32 17.69 4.20 -2.31
C GLY A 32 16.61 3.10 -2.43
N ILE A 33 16.35 2.32 -1.38
CA ILE A 33 15.25 1.33 -1.35
C ILE A 33 14.33 1.54 -0.16
N ILE A 34 13.03 1.71 -0.45
CA ILE A 34 11.96 1.73 0.54
C ILE A 34 11.08 0.49 0.34
N CYS A 35 10.73 -0.16 1.45
CA CYS A 35 9.76 -1.24 1.49
C CYS A 35 8.58 -0.82 2.36
N LEU A 36 7.37 -1.05 1.86
CA LEU A 36 6.10 -0.68 2.50
C LEU A 36 5.18 -1.89 2.48
N ARG A 37 4.51 -2.20 3.59
CA ARG A 37 3.49 -3.25 3.66
C ARG A 37 2.20 -2.68 4.22
N ILE A 38 1.10 -2.90 3.50
CA ILE A 38 -0.22 -2.37 3.84
C ILE A 38 -1.19 -3.55 3.98
N SER A 39 -1.88 -3.63 5.11
CA SER A 39 -3.07 -4.47 5.25
C SER A 39 -4.29 -3.65 4.82
N TYR A 40 -4.95 -4.09 3.75
CA TYR A 40 -6.08 -3.40 3.14
C TYR A 40 -7.30 -4.30 3.06
N ILE A 41 -8.47 -3.71 3.29
CA ILE A 41 -9.79 -4.35 3.23
C ILE A 41 -10.66 -3.51 2.31
N ASP A 42 -11.23 -4.13 1.28
CA ASP A 42 -12.34 -3.58 0.52
C ASP A 42 -13.63 -4.28 0.96
N SER A 43 -14.42 -3.58 1.76
CA SER A 43 -15.69 -4.09 2.27
C SER A 43 -16.77 -4.22 1.21
N ASN A 44 -16.70 -3.45 0.12
CA ASN A 44 -17.72 -3.45 -0.94
C ASN A 44 -17.68 -4.77 -1.72
N ILE A 45 -16.47 -5.29 -1.95
CA ILE A 45 -16.28 -6.58 -2.63
C ILE A 45 -15.89 -7.72 -1.69
N GLN A 46 -15.90 -7.47 -0.37
CA GLN A 46 -15.63 -8.45 0.68
C GLN A 46 -14.25 -9.13 0.55
N LYS A 47 -13.22 -8.36 0.17
CA LYS A 47 -11.86 -8.88 -0.01
C LYS A 47 -10.87 -8.13 0.87
N ALA A 48 -9.83 -8.83 1.28
CA ALA A 48 -8.76 -8.25 2.06
C ALA A 48 -7.43 -8.93 1.74
N ALA A 49 -6.36 -8.14 1.76
CA ALA A 49 -5.02 -8.62 1.50
C ALA A 49 -3.97 -7.76 2.19
N VAL A 50 -2.83 -8.37 2.46
CA VAL A 50 -1.60 -7.67 2.83
C VAL A 50 -0.76 -7.52 1.56
N VAL A 51 -0.52 -6.28 1.15
CA VAL A 51 0.24 -5.92 -0.05
C VAL A 51 1.60 -5.38 0.37
N SER A 52 2.67 -5.97 -0.15
CA SER A 52 4.05 -5.50 0.03
C SER A 52 4.51 -4.80 -1.25
N LEU A 53 4.96 -3.56 -1.10
CA LEU A 53 5.48 -2.71 -2.16
C LEU A 53 6.97 -2.46 -1.93
N ARG A 54 7.74 -2.44 -3.02
CA ARG A 54 9.15 -2.06 -3.00
C ARG A 54 9.38 -0.93 -4.00
N PHE A 55 10.09 0.09 -3.55
CA PHE A 55 10.48 1.24 -4.34
C PHE A 55 11.99 1.29 -4.44
N SER A 56 12.52 1.39 -5.65
CA SER A 56 13.97 1.38 -5.93
C SER A 56 14.43 2.64 -6.66
N GLY A 57 15.66 3.06 -6.38
CA GLY A 57 16.19 4.33 -6.88
C GLY A 57 15.49 5.51 -6.22
N VAL A 58 15.20 5.41 -4.93
CA VAL A 58 14.49 6.46 -4.17
C VAL A 58 15.36 7.71 -4.01
N THR A 59 14.79 8.86 -4.35
CA THR A 59 15.36 10.20 -4.21
C THR A 59 14.31 11.20 -3.74
N ASP A 60 14.72 12.43 -3.38
CA ASP A 60 13.81 13.50 -2.98
C ASP A 60 12.81 13.05 -1.90
N LEU A 61 13.33 12.39 -0.87
CA LEU A 61 12.55 11.80 0.22
C LEU A 61 12.14 12.88 1.23
N ASP A 62 10.84 13.10 1.35
CA ASP A 62 10.24 13.93 2.40
C ASP A 62 9.12 13.15 3.07
N LEU A 63 9.44 12.48 4.17
CA LEU A 63 8.49 11.70 4.96
C LEU A 63 8.51 12.19 6.41
N SER A 64 7.33 12.20 7.01
CA SER A 64 7.15 12.66 8.38
C SER A 64 6.14 11.79 9.11
N GLU A 65 5.99 12.07 10.41
CA GLU A 65 4.89 11.53 11.22
C GLU A 65 4.82 10.00 11.34
N LEU A 66 5.94 9.28 11.17
CA LEU A 66 5.96 7.85 11.47
C LEU A 66 5.57 7.60 12.94
N ARG A 67 4.45 6.92 13.16
CA ARG A 67 3.93 6.54 14.48
C ARG A 67 3.96 5.02 14.67
N SER A 68 3.57 4.57 15.86
CA SER A 68 3.36 3.15 16.17
C SER A 68 2.26 2.52 15.33
N GLU A 69 1.24 3.31 14.96
CA GLU A 69 0.16 2.91 14.05
C GLU A 69 0.06 3.96 12.95
N ASN A 70 -0.13 3.51 11.71
CA ASN A 70 -0.23 4.44 10.57
C ASN A 70 -1.35 3.95 9.65
N ILE A 71 -2.27 4.85 9.33
CA ILE A 71 -3.46 4.61 8.51
C ILE A 71 -3.38 5.51 7.29
N VAL A 72 -3.45 4.90 6.11
CA VAL A 72 -3.43 5.58 4.82
C VAL A 72 -4.81 6.15 4.54
N ASP A 73 -4.86 7.42 4.14
CA ASP A 73 -6.02 8.02 3.49
C ASP A 73 -5.95 7.74 1.98
N VAL A 74 -4.80 8.04 1.37
CA VAL A 74 -4.53 7.78 -0.06
C VAL A 74 -3.06 7.40 -0.27
N LEU A 75 -2.82 6.33 -1.03
CA LEU A 75 -1.52 6.01 -1.63
C LEU A 75 -1.57 6.28 -3.13
N SER A 76 -0.90 7.35 -3.55
CA SER A 76 -0.76 7.71 -4.96
C SER A 76 0.60 7.32 -5.51
N ILE A 77 0.63 6.67 -6.68
CA ILE A 77 1.86 6.32 -7.40
C ILE A 77 1.71 6.79 -8.84
N SER A 78 2.47 7.81 -9.24
CA SER A 78 2.36 8.38 -10.59
C SER A 78 2.86 7.42 -11.67
N SER A 79 2.32 7.54 -12.87
CA SER A 79 2.79 6.74 -14.02
C SER A 79 3.96 7.39 -14.77
N GLU A 80 4.30 8.62 -14.43
CA GLU A 80 5.37 9.41 -15.05
C GLU A 80 6.76 9.02 -14.52
N SER A 81 7.80 9.46 -15.21
CA SER A 81 9.20 9.25 -14.83
C SER A 81 9.87 10.60 -14.52
N PRO A 82 10.48 10.78 -13.32
CA PRO A 82 10.53 9.81 -12.22
C PRO A 82 9.15 9.58 -11.58
N THR A 83 8.90 8.36 -11.10
CA THR A 83 7.65 8.01 -10.42
C THR A 83 7.60 8.72 -9.08
N VAL A 84 6.52 9.45 -8.84
CA VAL A 84 6.25 10.14 -7.57
C VAL A 84 5.31 9.28 -6.75
N VAL A 85 5.71 8.99 -5.52
CA VAL A 85 4.91 8.25 -4.54
C VAL A 85 4.50 9.23 -3.47
N THR A 86 3.20 9.31 -3.19
CA THR A 86 2.66 10.16 -2.13
C THR A 86 1.82 9.30 -1.20
N ILE A 87 2.15 9.37 0.09
CA ILE A 87 1.42 8.75 1.18
C ILE A 87 0.69 9.87 1.91
N GLU A 88 -0.62 9.93 1.74
CA GLU A 88 -1.48 10.78 2.54
C GLU A 88 -1.95 9.95 3.72
N GLY A 89 -1.51 10.32 4.93
CA GLY A 89 -1.88 9.63 6.16
C GLY A 89 -3.17 10.21 6.71
N CYS A 90 -4.19 9.38 6.89
CA CYS A 90 -5.32 9.70 7.78
C CYS A 90 -4.82 9.81 9.23
N TYR A 91 -3.82 8.98 9.58
CA TYR A 91 -3.08 9.05 10.82
C TYR A 91 -1.65 8.52 10.63
N GLY A 92 -0.64 9.26 11.10
CA GLY A 92 0.75 8.82 11.08
C GLY A 92 1.47 9.08 9.76
N LEU A 93 2.27 8.11 9.30
CA LEU A 93 3.22 8.25 8.20
C LEU A 93 2.61 8.95 6.99
N CYS A 94 3.21 10.07 6.60
CA CYS A 94 2.80 10.85 5.46
C CYS A 94 4.01 11.47 4.74
N GLY A 95 3.79 11.91 3.50
CA GLY A 95 4.77 12.63 2.70
C GLY A 95 4.95 12.04 1.31
N THR A 96 6.06 12.37 0.67
CA THR A 96 6.31 12.03 -0.73
C THR A 96 7.77 11.67 -0.99
N PHE A 97 7.99 10.86 -2.03
CA PHE A 97 9.32 10.60 -2.56
C PHE A 97 9.26 10.27 -4.05
N LYS A 98 10.41 10.38 -4.72
CA LYS A 98 10.58 9.94 -6.09
C LYS A 98 11.27 8.58 -6.14
N CYS A 99 10.97 7.78 -7.16
CA CYS A 99 11.67 6.53 -7.41
C CYS A 99 11.77 6.23 -8.92
N ASN A 100 12.73 5.38 -9.28
CA ASN A 100 12.90 4.90 -10.66
C ASN A 100 12.00 3.68 -10.96
N ALA A 101 11.68 2.89 -9.94
CA ALA A 101 10.87 1.69 -10.08
C ALA A 101 10.01 1.48 -8.83
N ALA A 102 8.76 1.07 -9.06
CA ALA A 102 7.82 0.59 -8.06
C ALA A 102 7.37 -0.82 -8.45
N GLU A 103 7.34 -1.74 -7.50
CA GLU A 103 6.89 -3.11 -7.72
C GLU A 103 6.04 -3.63 -6.56
N VAL A 104 5.11 -4.52 -6.89
CA VAL A 104 4.45 -5.37 -5.90
C VAL A 104 5.39 -6.53 -5.58
N ALA A 105 6.02 -6.47 -4.41
CA ALA A 105 6.95 -7.49 -3.92
C ALA A 105 6.23 -8.74 -3.35
N GLY A 106 4.94 -8.63 -3.03
CA GLY A 106 4.14 -9.78 -2.61
C GLY A 106 2.73 -9.40 -2.19
N VAL A 107 1.80 -10.33 -2.33
CA VAL A 107 0.40 -10.18 -1.90
C VAL A 107 -0.04 -11.42 -1.17
N VAL A 108 -0.61 -11.25 0.02
CA VAL A 108 -1.17 -12.34 0.83
C VAL A 108 -2.63 -12.03 1.11
N PRO A 109 -3.61 -12.76 0.52
CA PRO A 109 -5.00 -12.65 0.94
C PRO A 109 -5.09 -12.88 2.45
N ASN A 110 -5.71 -11.95 3.17
CA ASN A 110 -5.92 -12.13 4.60
C ASN A 110 -7.43 -12.37 4.80
N HIS A 111 -7.78 -13.45 5.50
CA HIS A 111 -9.19 -13.84 5.73
C HIS A 111 -9.87 -12.93 6.76
N SER A 112 -9.47 -11.65 6.83
CA SER A 112 -9.99 -10.67 7.80
C SER A 112 -11.44 -10.32 7.50
N PHE A 113 -11.92 -10.55 6.28
CA PHE A 113 -13.35 -10.55 6.01
C PHE A 113 -13.97 -11.85 6.53
N LYS A 114 -14.42 -11.83 7.78
CA LYS A 114 -15.35 -12.83 8.28
C LYS A 114 -16.73 -12.43 7.75
N ALA A 115 -17.33 -13.25 6.89
CA ALA A 115 -18.74 -13.12 6.61
C ALA A 115 -19.46 -13.29 7.95
N ASP A 116 -19.98 -12.20 8.52
CA ASP A 116 -20.72 -12.28 9.75
C ASP A 116 -21.87 -13.27 9.55
N GLY A 117 -21.94 -14.25 10.44
CA GLY A 117 -22.98 -15.26 10.49
C GLY A 117 -24.34 -14.62 10.73
N PHE A 118 -25.00 -14.22 9.66
CA PHE A 118 -26.46 -14.18 9.59
C PHE A 118 -26.91 -15.34 8.71
N ALA A 119 -26.86 -16.54 9.28
CA ALA A 119 -27.88 -17.52 8.93
C ALA A 119 -29.21 -16.94 9.43
N ALA A 120 -29.93 -16.26 8.54
CA ALA A 120 -31.30 -15.89 8.80
C ALA A 120 -32.11 -17.18 8.95
N ALA A 121 -32.69 -17.33 10.14
CA ALA A 121 -33.63 -18.38 10.51
C ALA A 121 -34.93 -18.32 9.70
#